data_AF-A0A131YPX6-F1
#
_entry.id   AF-A0A131YPX6-F1
#
_cell.length_a   1.000
_cell.length_b   1.000
_cell.length_c   1.000
_cell.angle_alpha   90.00
_cell.angle_beta   90.00
_cell.angle_gamma   90.00
#
_symmetry.space_group_name_H-M   'P 1'
#
loop_
_entity.id
_entity.type
_entity.pdbx_description
1 polymer ?
#
loop_
_entity_poly.entity_id
_entity_poly.type
_entity_poly.pdbx_seq_one_letter_code
_entity_poly.pdbx_strand_id
1 'polypeptide(L)'
;MVALAVTFAVLAVFQLGSASNNDYSLVSARCDNTPEIDWTGTINAYLRRIPQSIPISGSKEKTWIMGFKTSTPEVTGLGSMWAYKPPYSFCVANRTLIEVEAFADDPLRINVEWKSCTGSTGKLGTTISTTRLRLYFTVDPTPEEPHRIQLHNIAPESIDDARLYVSGTNPGLTEFLEGLGVFFLPHLQLFWSRFIRVDAVGILREDLKI
;
A
#
# COMPACT_ATOMS: atom_id res chain seq x y z
N MET A 1 -3.15 -27.99 -36.04
CA MET A 1 -2.04 -28.05 -35.06
C MET A 1 -0.87 -27.20 -35.54
N VAL A 2 -0.99 -25.86 -35.52
CA VAL A 2 0.14 -24.93 -35.77
C VAL A 2 0.01 -23.63 -34.92
N ALA A 3 -1.16 -23.33 -34.34
CA ALA A 3 -1.40 -22.08 -33.62
C ALA A 3 -0.98 -22.08 -32.12
N LEU A 4 -0.19 -23.06 -31.67
CA LEU A 4 0.18 -23.22 -30.25
C LEU A 4 1.66 -22.92 -29.96
N ALA A 5 2.46 -22.63 -31.00
CA ALA A 5 3.90 -22.41 -30.87
C ALA A 5 4.32 -20.92 -30.83
N VAL A 6 3.42 -19.99 -31.14
CA VAL A 6 3.77 -18.56 -31.28
C VAL A 6 3.60 -17.76 -29.98
N THR A 7 2.80 -18.24 -29.03
CA THR A 7 2.54 -17.56 -27.75
C THR A 7 3.64 -17.74 -26.70
N PHE A 8 4.48 -18.78 -26.81
CA PHE A 8 5.59 -18.99 -25.85
C PHE A 8 6.85 -18.18 -26.17
N ALA A 9 7.02 -17.68 -27.40
CA ALA A 9 8.23 -16.96 -27.80
C ALA A 9 8.26 -15.49 -27.34
N VAL A 10 7.12 -14.90 -26.98
CA VAL A 10 7.04 -13.47 -26.59
C VAL A 10 7.37 -13.26 -25.09
N LEU A 11 7.29 -14.30 -24.26
CA LEU A 11 7.56 -14.21 -22.82
C LEU A 11 9.06 -14.38 -22.45
N ALA A 12 9.91 -14.77 -23.40
CA ALA A 12 11.34 -15.01 -23.15
C ALA A 12 12.22 -13.74 -23.28
N VAL A 13 11.68 -12.60 -23.73
CA VAL A 13 12.48 -11.40 -24.05
C VAL A 13 12.41 -10.31 -22.96
N PHE A 14 11.58 -10.47 -21.92
CA PHE A 14 11.42 -9.46 -20.86
C PHE A 14 12.17 -9.73 -19.55
N GLN A 15 13.22 -10.56 -19.56
CA GLN A 15 14.05 -10.86 -18.38
C GLN A 15 15.36 -10.02 -18.30
N LEU A 16 15.44 -8.88 -18.98
CA LEU A 16 16.57 -7.95 -18.86
C LEU A 16 16.10 -6.58 -18.35
N GLY A 17 15.87 -6.53 -17.04
CA GLY A 17 15.70 -5.29 -16.28
C GLY A 17 16.56 -5.38 -15.04
N SER A 18 17.77 -4.86 -15.15
CA SER A 18 18.85 -4.91 -14.15
C SER A 18 18.37 -4.54 -12.75
N ALA A 19 18.57 -5.45 -11.80
CA ALA A 19 18.64 -5.05 -10.39
C ALA A 19 19.92 -4.20 -10.23
N SER A 20 19.75 -2.88 -10.18
CA SER A 20 20.80 -2.01 -9.66
C SER A 20 20.94 -2.33 -8.18
N ASN A 21 21.91 -3.17 -7.83
CA ASN A 21 22.45 -3.20 -6.49
C ASN A 21 23.16 -1.85 -6.28
N ASN A 22 22.41 -0.84 -5.86
CA ASN A 22 23.03 0.27 -5.15
C ASN A 22 23.48 -0.31 -3.81
N ASP A 23 24.75 -0.72 -3.76
CA ASP A 23 25.49 -0.90 -2.52
C ASP A 23 25.53 0.44 -1.79
N TYR A 24 24.44 0.76 -1.10
CA TYR A 24 24.52 1.73 -0.02
C TYR A 24 25.33 1.03 1.07
N SER A 25 26.59 1.43 1.20
CA SER A 25 27.36 1.15 2.41
C SER A 25 26.48 1.60 3.59
N LEU A 26 25.93 0.65 4.34
CA LEU A 26 25.30 0.90 5.63
C LEU A 26 26.42 1.26 6.60
N VAL A 27 26.98 2.46 6.42
CA VAL A 27 27.78 3.08 7.45
C VAL A 27 26.78 3.42 8.53
N SER A 28 26.94 2.80 9.69
CA SER A 28 26.22 3.10 10.93
C SER A 28 26.56 4.49 11.49
N ALA A 29 26.87 5.45 10.62
CA ALA A 29 27.20 6.81 10.98
C ALA A 29 25.90 7.61 11.07
N ARG A 30 25.59 8.04 12.28
CA ARG A 30 24.65 9.14 12.54
C ARG A 30 25.08 10.33 11.66
N CYS A 31 24.15 11.08 11.07
CA CYS A 31 24.54 12.32 10.40
C CYS A 31 25.14 13.26 11.45
N ASP A 32 26.17 14.02 11.08
CA ASP A 32 26.76 15.03 11.95
C ASP A 32 25.65 15.98 12.44
N ASN A 33 25.56 16.19 13.76
CA ASN A 33 24.55 17.01 14.45
C ASN A 33 23.13 16.42 14.59
N THR A 34 22.93 15.11 14.39
CA THR A 34 21.62 14.49 14.70
C THR A 34 21.49 14.28 16.22
N PRO A 35 20.49 14.88 16.90
CA PRO A 35 20.35 14.71 18.35
C PRO A 35 19.93 13.27 18.69
N GLU A 36 20.41 12.74 19.81
CA GLU A 36 20.01 11.43 20.33
C GLU A 36 18.59 11.52 20.89
N ILE A 37 17.62 11.42 19.98
CA ILE A 37 16.19 11.53 20.26
C ILE A 37 15.57 10.14 20.15
N ASP A 38 14.76 9.79 21.14
CA ASP A 38 13.84 8.66 21.02
C ASP A 38 12.65 9.06 20.13
N TRP A 39 12.63 8.55 18.90
CA TRP A 39 11.58 8.82 17.92
C TRP A 39 10.30 8.01 18.15
N THR A 40 10.30 7.06 19.10
CA THR A 40 9.18 6.14 19.32
C THR A 40 7.87 6.89 19.59
N GLY A 41 7.90 7.93 20.42
CA GLY A 41 6.72 8.74 20.74
C GLY A 41 6.15 9.45 19.50
N THR A 42 7.01 10.08 18.72
CA THR A 42 6.63 10.82 17.51
C THR A 42 6.06 9.89 16.43
N ILE A 43 6.70 8.74 16.20
CA ILE A 43 6.24 7.74 15.24
C ILE A 43 4.88 7.17 15.64
N ASN A 44 4.71 6.78 16.91
CA ASN A 44 3.43 6.26 17.38
C ASN A 44 2.31 7.31 17.29
N ALA A 45 2.63 8.59 17.54
CA ALA A 45 1.69 9.68 17.33
C ALA A 45 1.33 9.86 15.85
N TYR A 46 2.29 9.70 14.92
CA TYR A 46 2.04 9.74 13.48
C TYR A 46 1.11 8.61 13.04
N LEU A 47 1.42 7.36 13.41
CA LEU A 47 0.61 6.19 13.04
C LEU A 47 -0.83 6.30 13.52
N ARG A 48 -1.05 6.81 14.73
CA ARG A 48 -2.40 7.03 15.30
C ARG A 48 -3.21 8.11 14.59
N ARG A 49 -2.58 9.00 13.82
CA ARG A 49 -3.29 10.02 13.03
C ARG A 49 -3.85 9.46 11.72
N ILE A 50 -3.38 8.29 11.28
CA ILE A 50 -3.86 7.65 10.06
C ILE A 50 -5.29 7.16 10.30
N PRO A 51 -6.28 7.62 9.51
CA PRO A 51 -7.66 7.22 9.70
C PRO A 51 -7.89 5.77 9.24
N GLN A 52 -8.96 5.17 9.74
CA GLN A 52 -9.30 3.78 9.42
C GLN A 52 -9.81 3.58 7.99
N SER A 53 -10.42 4.60 7.38
CA SER A 53 -10.85 4.62 5.98
C SER A 53 -10.38 5.90 5.30
N ILE A 54 -9.77 5.77 4.12
CA ILE A 54 -9.32 6.87 3.29
C ILE A 54 -9.94 6.73 1.89
N PRO A 55 -10.74 7.70 1.42
CA PRO A 55 -11.24 7.68 0.05
C PRO A 55 -10.08 7.93 -0.94
N ILE A 56 -10.03 7.18 -2.03
CA ILE A 56 -9.02 7.40 -3.07
C ILE A 56 -9.44 8.60 -3.93
N SER A 57 -8.87 9.76 -3.60
CA SER A 57 -9.09 11.10 -4.15
C SER A 57 -8.65 11.22 -5.62
N GLY A 58 -9.34 10.51 -6.50
CA GLY A 58 -9.09 10.50 -7.95
C GLY A 58 -10.09 9.66 -8.75
N SER A 59 -10.78 8.73 -8.09
CA SER A 59 -11.86 7.95 -8.70
C SER A 59 -13.21 8.43 -8.21
N LYS A 60 -13.91 9.21 -9.04
CA LYS A 60 -15.30 9.64 -8.78
C LYS A 60 -16.29 8.49 -8.98
N GLU A 61 -17.50 8.67 -8.46
CA GLU A 61 -18.64 7.79 -8.77
C GLU A 61 -18.76 7.60 -10.29
N LYS A 62 -18.87 6.35 -10.74
CA LYS A 62 -18.98 6.01 -12.16
C LYS A 62 -20.24 5.18 -12.41
N THR A 63 -20.94 5.53 -13.49
CA THR A 63 -22.01 4.70 -14.04
C THR A 63 -21.44 3.91 -15.22
N TRP A 64 -21.52 2.59 -15.15
CA TRP A 64 -21.02 1.66 -16.15
C TRP A 64 -22.12 1.28 -17.16
N ILE A 65 -21.70 0.80 -18.34
CA ILE A 65 -22.56 0.52 -19.51
C ILE A 65 -23.70 -0.49 -19.21
N MET A 66 -23.55 -1.32 -18.16
CA MET A 66 -24.57 -2.31 -17.74
C MET A 66 -25.46 -1.83 -16.58
N GLY A 67 -25.54 -0.53 -16.30
CA GLY A 67 -26.40 -0.01 -15.24
C GLY A 67 -25.86 -0.27 -13.83
N PHE A 68 -24.56 -0.52 -13.69
CA PHE A 68 -23.90 -0.54 -12.40
C PHE A 68 -23.39 0.85 -12.04
N LYS A 69 -23.70 1.30 -10.83
CA LYS A 69 -23.10 2.48 -10.21
C LYS A 69 -22.07 2.03 -9.20
N THR A 70 -20.89 2.63 -9.23
CA THR A 70 -19.81 2.36 -8.27
C THR A 70 -19.49 3.62 -7.49
N SER A 71 -19.35 3.51 -6.16
CA SER A 71 -18.95 4.62 -5.29
C SER A 71 -17.50 5.06 -5.54
N THR A 72 -17.07 6.09 -4.81
CA THR A 72 -15.64 6.36 -4.64
C THR A 72 -14.98 5.16 -3.94
N PRO A 73 -13.88 4.61 -4.47
CA PRO A 73 -13.12 3.57 -3.79
C PRO A 73 -12.52 4.08 -2.48
N GLU A 74 -12.45 3.20 -1.49
CA GLU A 74 -11.85 3.48 -0.18
C GLU A 74 -10.74 2.46 0.15
N VAL A 75 -9.73 2.95 0.85
CA VAL A 75 -8.64 2.15 1.44
C VAL A 75 -8.90 2.03 2.93
N THR A 76 -8.86 0.82 3.46
CA THR A 76 -9.04 0.56 4.89
C THR A 76 -7.91 -0.30 5.44
N GLY A 77 -7.72 -0.27 6.76
CA GLY A 77 -6.72 -1.06 7.49
C GLY A 77 -5.42 -0.30 7.80
N LEU A 78 -5.08 0.75 7.06
CA LEU A 78 -3.88 1.57 7.33
C LEU A 78 -3.92 2.25 8.72
N GLY A 79 -5.11 2.60 9.21
CA GLY A 79 -5.26 3.18 10.56
C GLY A 79 -5.02 2.20 11.70
N SER A 80 -4.94 0.90 11.42
CA SER A 80 -4.62 -0.14 12.41
C SER A 80 -3.11 -0.41 12.53
N MET A 81 -2.28 0.41 11.88
CA MET A 81 -0.83 0.23 11.88
C MET A 81 -0.20 0.55 13.23
N TRP A 82 0.73 -0.29 13.65
CA TRP A 82 1.55 -0.08 14.84
C TRP A 82 3.01 -0.49 14.59
N ALA A 83 3.93 0.19 15.27
CA ALA A 83 5.36 -0.10 15.16
C ALA A 83 5.74 -1.33 16.00
N TYR A 84 6.33 -2.34 15.38
CA TYR A 84 6.70 -3.60 16.04
C TYR A 84 8.02 -3.53 16.80
N LYS A 85 8.95 -2.72 16.31
CA LYS A 85 10.28 -2.51 16.90
C LYS A 85 10.54 -1.03 17.14
N PRO A 86 11.49 -0.70 18.05
CA PRO A 86 11.99 0.66 18.17
C PRO A 86 12.46 1.19 16.80
N PRO A 87 12.12 2.44 16.45
CA PRO A 87 12.57 3.06 15.21
C PRO A 87 14.09 3.06 15.09
N TYR A 88 14.60 2.78 13.90
CA TYR A 88 16.03 2.79 13.60
C TYR A 88 16.38 4.03 12.79
N SER A 89 17.24 4.91 13.32
CA SER A 89 17.70 6.11 12.61
C SER A 89 19.06 5.90 11.96
N PHE A 90 19.21 6.39 10.72
CA PHE A 90 20.45 6.28 9.94
C PHE A 90 20.61 7.46 8.98
N CYS A 91 21.83 7.66 8.49
CA CYS A 91 22.14 8.76 7.59
C CYS A 91 22.21 8.31 6.14
N VAL A 92 21.50 9.00 5.24
CA VAL A 92 21.63 8.82 3.79
C VAL A 92 21.77 10.18 3.12
N ALA A 93 22.86 10.38 2.38
CA ALA A 93 23.13 11.62 1.66
C ALA A 93 22.99 12.90 2.53
N ASN A 94 23.55 12.86 3.75
CA ASN A 94 23.48 13.94 4.74
C ASN A 94 22.05 14.30 5.22
N ARG A 95 21.12 13.34 5.13
CA ARG A 95 19.77 13.45 5.69
C ARG A 95 19.52 12.31 6.66
N THR A 96 18.89 12.64 7.79
CA THR A 96 18.46 11.65 8.77
C THR A 96 17.19 10.98 8.27
N LEU A 97 17.27 9.67 8.08
CA LEU A 97 16.12 8.80 7.83
C LEU A 97 15.82 7.96 9.06
N ILE A 98 14.55 7.68 9.26
CA ILE A 98 14.06 6.79 10.31
C ILE A 98 13.33 5.64 9.62
N GLU A 99 13.82 4.42 9.79
CA GLU A 99 13.14 3.19 9.39
C GLU A 99 12.28 2.68 10.55
N VAL A 100 11.04 2.37 10.23
CA VAL A 100 10.08 1.77 11.16
C VAL A 100 9.47 0.54 10.52
N GLU A 101 9.58 -0.57 11.23
CA GLU A 101 8.87 -1.79 10.90
C GLU A 101 7.48 -1.74 11.53
N ALA A 102 6.44 -1.69 10.69
CA ALA A 102 5.05 -1.58 11.11
C ALA A 102 4.21 -2.75 10.60
N PHE A 103 3.21 -3.13 11.40
CA PHE A 103 2.20 -4.14 11.07
C PHE A 103 0.83 -3.49 11.13
N ALA A 104 -0.05 -3.87 10.22
CA ALA A 104 -1.47 -3.57 10.31
C ALA A 104 -2.18 -4.73 11.01
N ASP A 105 -2.92 -4.45 12.08
CA ASP A 105 -3.75 -5.47 12.76
C ASP A 105 -4.94 -5.89 11.88
N ASP A 106 -5.52 -4.92 11.17
CA ASP A 106 -6.59 -5.17 10.22
C ASP A 106 -6.03 -5.40 8.80
N PRO A 107 -6.61 -6.33 8.03
CA PRO A 107 -6.27 -6.53 6.63
C PRO A 107 -6.38 -5.22 5.84
N LEU A 108 -5.38 -4.94 4.99
CA LEU A 108 -5.50 -3.81 4.06
C LEU A 108 -6.50 -4.18 2.96
N ARG A 109 -7.49 -3.31 2.77
CA ARG A 109 -8.54 -3.52 1.75
C ARG A 109 -8.69 -2.28 0.90
N ILE A 110 -8.79 -2.49 -0.40
CA ILE A 110 -9.28 -1.49 -1.35
C ILE A 110 -10.63 -1.98 -1.82
N ASN A 111 -11.67 -1.20 -1.56
CA ASN A 111 -13.02 -1.62 -1.87
C ASN A 111 -13.84 -0.49 -2.49
N VAL A 112 -14.85 -0.87 -3.25
CA VAL A 112 -15.82 0.02 -3.86
C VAL A 112 -17.22 -0.56 -3.66
N GLU A 113 -18.16 0.28 -3.28
CA GLU A 113 -19.56 -0.11 -3.20
C GLU A 113 -20.15 -0.09 -4.61
N TRP A 114 -20.96 -1.08 -4.94
CA TRP A 114 -21.65 -1.16 -6.21
C TRP A 114 -23.16 -1.27 -6.00
N LYS A 115 -23.91 -0.71 -6.95
CA LYS A 115 -25.37 -0.76 -7.01
C LYS A 115 -25.82 -1.06 -8.43
N SER A 116 -26.66 -2.07 -8.62
CA SER A 116 -27.28 -2.36 -9.91
C SER A 116 -28.58 -1.55 -10.12
N CYS A 117 -29.00 -1.41 -11.38
CA CYS A 117 -30.32 -0.86 -11.71
C CYS A 117 -31.49 -1.66 -11.14
N THR A 118 -31.30 -2.97 -10.88
CA THR A 118 -32.32 -3.84 -10.27
C THR A 118 -32.45 -3.64 -8.76
N GLY A 119 -31.64 -2.77 -8.16
CA GLY A 119 -31.68 -2.44 -6.74
C GLY A 119 -30.74 -3.27 -5.86
N SER A 120 -30.01 -4.24 -6.43
CA SER A 120 -28.99 -5.00 -5.70
C SER A 120 -27.80 -4.11 -5.35
N THR A 121 -27.29 -4.26 -4.14
CA THR A 121 -26.12 -3.51 -3.65
C THR A 121 -25.11 -4.46 -3.03
N GLY A 122 -23.84 -4.11 -3.15
CA GLY A 122 -22.76 -4.93 -2.61
C GLY A 122 -21.43 -4.20 -2.58
N LYS A 123 -20.37 -4.93 -2.26
CA LYS A 123 -18.99 -4.44 -2.30
C LYS A 123 -18.16 -5.28 -3.24
N LEU A 124 -17.28 -4.65 -3.99
CA LEU A 124 -16.23 -5.30 -4.77
C LEU A 124 -14.91 -4.78 -4.23
N GLY A 125 -13.96 -5.67 -4.01
CA GLY A 125 -12.67 -5.23 -3.50
C GLY A 125 -11.57 -6.25 -3.62
N THR A 126 -10.40 -5.81 -3.24
CA THR A 126 -9.23 -6.64 -3.03
C THR A 126 -8.75 -6.46 -1.59
N THR A 127 -8.20 -7.52 -1.01
CA THR A 127 -7.69 -7.54 0.36
C THR A 127 -6.33 -8.24 0.41
N ILE A 128 -5.49 -7.85 1.37
CA ILE A 128 -4.28 -8.57 1.78
C ILE A 128 -4.29 -8.71 3.30
N SER A 129 -3.98 -9.90 3.82
CA SER A 129 -4.19 -10.23 5.24
C SER A 129 -3.02 -9.83 6.14
N THR A 130 -1.80 -9.97 5.64
CA THR A 130 -0.59 -9.58 6.38
C THR A 130 0.24 -8.66 5.54
N THR A 131 0.45 -7.47 6.07
CA THR A 131 1.39 -6.50 5.52
C THR A 131 2.34 -6.08 6.61
N ARG A 132 3.51 -6.71 6.58
CA ARG A 132 4.68 -6.14 7.22
C ARG A 132 5.20 -5.04 6.29
N LEU A 133 5.17 -3.81 6.79
CA LEU A 133 5.56 -2.63 6.05
C LEU A 133 6.80 -2.03 6.68
N ARG A 134 7.72 -1.57 5.83
CA ARG A 134 8.81 -0.69 6.24
C ARG A 134 8.47 0.72 5.85
N LEU A 135 8.28 1.55 6.86
CA LEU A 135 8.02 2.98 6.71
C LEU A 135 9.33 3.72 6.84
N TYR A 136 9.58 4.63 5.91
CA TYR A 136 10.74 5.51 5.94
C TYR A 136 10.27 6.93 6.18
N PHE A 137 10.79 7.56 7.23
CA PHE A 137 10.52 8.95 7.55
C PHE A 137 11.76 9.82 7.36
N THR A 138 11.58 11.04 6.86
CA THR A 138 12.59 12.10 6.89
C THR A 138 12.37 12.97 8.11
N VAL A 139 13.47 13.47 8.68
CA VAL A 139 13.43 14.49 9.75
C VAL A 139 13.55 15.85 9.09
N ASP A 140 12.48 16.64 9.15
CA ASP A 140 12.39 17.96 8.51
C ASP A 140 12.02 18.99 9.60
N PRO A 141 12.98 19.38 10.45
CA PRO A 141 12.71 20.21 11.62
C PRO A 141 12.30 21.62 11.20
N THR A 142 11.32 22.20 11.90
CA THR A 142 10.99 23.63 11.79
C THR A 142 11.31 24.35 13.11
N PRO A 143 11.44 25.69 13.12
CA PRO A 143 11.65 26.44 14.36
C PRO A 143 10.58 26.17 15.43
N GLU A 144 9.35 25.87 14.99
CA GLU A 144 8.20 25.57 15.84
C GLU A 144 8.14 24.09 16.25
N GLU A 145 8.60 23.18 15.38
CA GLU A 145 8.56 21.73 15.58
C GLU A 145 9.94 21.10 15.29
N PRO A 146 10.86 21.07 16.28
CA PRO A 146 12.21 20.56 16.10
C PRO A 146 12.27 19.04 15.88
N HIS A 147 11.17 18.34 16.09
CA HIS A 147 11.04 16.88 15.96
C HIS A 147 10.02 16.48 14.89
N ARG A 148 9.77 17.37 13.93
CA ARG A 148 8.87 17.08 12.83
C ARG A 148 9.45 16.00 11.92
N ILE A 149 8.63 14.98 11.68
CA ILE A 149 8.93 13.89 10.75
C ILE A 149 7.93 13.92 9.60
N GLN A 150 8.36 13.47 8.42
CA GLN A 150 7.51 13.33 7.26
C GLN A 150 7.65 11.93 6.67
N LEU A 151 6.54 11.32 6.27
CA LEU A 151 6.57 10.02 5.61
C LEU A 151 7.17 10.18 4.21
N HIS A 152 8.33 9.57 4.01
CA HIS A 152 9.07 9.60 2.77
C HIS A 152 8.65 8.48 1.82
N ASN A 153 8.56 7.25 2.33
CA ASN A 153 8.29 6.06 1.54
C ASN A 153 7.66 4.94 2.39
N ILE A 154 6.92 4.05 1.74
CA ILE A 154 6.44 2.79 2.31
C ILE A 154 6.92 1.65 1.40
N ALA A 155 7.65 0.70 1.97
CA ALA A 155 8.05 -0.51 1.28
C ALA A 155 7.28 -1.71 1.85
N PRO A 156 6.57 -2.48 1.01
CA PRO A 156 6.04 -3.76 1.45
C PRO A 156 7.20 -4.74 1.65
N GLU A 157 7.33 -5.30 2.86
CA GLU A 157 8.31 -6.35 3.14
C GLU A 157 7.74 -7.73 2.82
N SER A 158 6.47 -7.96 3.19
CA SER A 158 5.68 -9.10 2.73
C SER A 158 4.26 -8.67 2.37
N ILE A 159 3.71 -9.33 1.35
CA ILE A 159 2.32 -9.20 0.93
C ILE A 159 1.78 -10.61 0.80
N ASP A 160 0.98 -11.03 1.78
CA ASP A 160 0.40 -12.36 1.78
C ASP A 160 -1.12 -12.30 1.62
N ASP A 161 -1.68 -13.40 1.14
CA ASP A 161 -3.12 -13.60 1.03
C ASP A 161 -3.86 -12.51 0.22
N ALA A 162 -3.29 -12.10 -0.90
CA ALA A 162 -3.98 -11.22 -1.84
C ALA A 162 -5.23 -11.92 -2.39
N ARG A 163 -6.42 -11.35 -2.16
CA ARG A 163 -7.70 -11.97 -2.56
C ARG A 163 -8.65 -10.93 -3.14
N LEU A 164 -9.37 -11.32 -4.18
CA LEU A 164 -10.55 -10.59 -4.64
C LEU A 164 -11.77 -11.07 -3.86
N TYR A 165 -12.66 -10.14 -3.54
CA TYR A 165 -13.93 -10.47 -2.93
C TYR A 165 -15.05 -9.64 -3.54
N VAL A 166 -16.24 -10.24 -3.54
CA VAL A 166 -17.48 -9.60 -3.92
C VAL A 166 -18.55 -9.95 -2.89
N SER A 167 -19.38 -8.98 -2.54
CA SER A 167 -20.57 -9.20 -1.72
C SER A 167 -21.80 -8.63 -2.43
N GLY A 168 -22.99 -9.00 -1.97
CA GLY A 168 -24.25 -8.47 -2.51
C GLY A 168 -24.69 -9.09 -3.84
N THR A 169 -24.05 -10.16 -4.29
CA THR A 169 -24.40 -10.93 -5.49
C THR A 169 -24.91 -12.33 -5.13
N ASN A 170 -25.36 -13.11 -6.12
CA ASN A 170 -25.74 -14.49 -5.91
C ASN A 170 -24.50 -15.37 -5.58
N PRO A 171 -24.65 -16.46 -4.80
CA PRO A 171 -23.53 -17.30 -4.38
C PRO A 171 -22.67 -17.82 -5.55
N GLY A 172 -23.29 -18.15 -6.68
CA GLY A 172 -22.58 -18.66 -7.86
C GLY A 172 -21.64 -17.63 -8.51
N LEU A 173 -22.00 -16.34 -8.53
CA LEU A 173 -21.09 -15.31 -9.04
C LEU A 173 -19.95 -15.03 -8.04
N THR A 174 -20.22 -15.12 -6.75
CA THR A 174 -19.17 -15.03 -5.72
C THR A 174 -18.13 -16.12 -5.93
N GLU A 175 -18.55 -17.38 -6.05
CA GLU A 175 -17.65 -18.51 -6.27
C GLU A 175 -16.86 -18.39 -7.59
N PHE A 176 -17.51 -17.92 -8.65
CA PHE A 176 -16.85 -17.64 -9.93
C PHE A 176 -15.76 -16.56 -9.81
N LEU A 177 -16.06 -15.45 -9.13
CA LEU A 177 -15.12 -14.34 -8.95
C LEU A 177 -13.98 -14.70 -8.00
N GLU A 178 -14.23 -15.48 -6.96
CA GLU A 178 -13.18 -16.06 -6.11
C GLU A 178 -12.27 -17.00 -6.90
N GLY A 179 -12.85 -17.85 -7.76
CA GLY A 179 -12.10 -18.71 -8.68
C GLY A 179 -11.23 -17.92 -9.64
N LEU A 180 -11.76 -16.84 -10.24
CA LEU A 180 -10.96 -15.91 -11.05
C LEU A 180 -9.85 -15.24 -10.22
N GLY A 181 -10.09 -14.95 -8.95
CA GLY A 181 -9.10 -14.39 -8.03
C GLY A 181 -7.82 -15.23 -7.94
N VAL A 182 -7.93 -16.56 -8.01
CA VAL A 182 -6.76 -17.46 -8.03
C VAL A 182 -5.91 -17.25 -9.29
N PHE A 183 -6.53 -17.07 -10.46
CA PHE A 183 -5.81 -16.81 -11.71
C PHE A 183 -5.14 -15.44 -11.72
N PHE A 184 -5.78 -14.43 -11.12
CA PHE A 184 -5.24 -13.08 -11.06
C PHE A 184 -4.32 -12.84 -9.85
N LEU A 185 -4.05 -13.85 -9.02
CA LEU A 185 -3.26 -13.71 -7.80
C LEU A 185 -1.89 -13.03 -8.01
N PRO A 186 -1.06 -13.40 -9.01
CA PRO A 186 0.21 -12.72 -9.26
C PRO A 186 0.02 -11.24 -9.62
N HIS A 187 -1.06 -10.91 -10.34
CA HIS A 187 -1.39 -9.54 -10.70
C HIS A 187 -1.88 -8.73 -9.50
N LEU A 188 -2.62 -9.36 -8.57
CA LEU A 188 -3.06 -8.71 -7.34
C LEU A 188 -1.86 -8.37 -6.44
N GLN A 189 -0.90 -9.28 -6.31
CA GLN A 189 0.33 -9.02 -5.54
C GLN A 189 1.13 -7.86 -6.14
N LEU A 190 1.31 -7.85 -7.46
CA LEU A 190 1.98 -6.74 -8.15
C LEU A 190 1.22 -5.42 -8.00
N PHE A 191 -0.11 -5.46 -8.12
CA PHE A 191 -0.98 -4.31 -7.91
C PHE A 191 -0.79 -3.75 -6.50
N TRP A 192 -0.89 -4.59 -5.47
CA TRP A 192 -0.72 -4.18 -4.08
C TRP A 192 0.68 -3.64 -3.80
N SER A 193 1.73 -4.29 -4.33
CA SER A 193 3.10 -3.81 -4.17
C SER A 193 3.29 -2.41 -4.76
N ARG A 194 2.69 -2.15 -5.93
CA ARG A 194 2.74 -0.83 -6.56
C ARG A 194 1.90 0.19 -5.79
N PHE A 195 0.69 -0.19 -5.42
CA PHE A 195 -0.23 0.66 -4.68
C PHE A 195 0.38 1.15 -3.37
N ILE A 196 0.95 0.24 -2.57
CA ILE A 196 1.59 0.58 -1.28
C ILE A 196 2.77 1.53 -1.49
N ARG A 197 3.62 1.27 -2.49
CA ARG A 197 4.84 2.04 -2.72
C ARG A 197 4.58 3.45 -3.25
N VAL A 198 3.59 3.61 -4.10
CA VAL A 198 3.36 4.86 -4.85
C VAL A 198 2.11 5.57 -4.35
N ASP A 199 0.97 4.89 -4.43
CA ASP A 199 -0.33 5.53 -4.24
C ASP A 199 -0.63 5.77 -2.75
N ALA A 200 -0.34 4.81 -1.87
CA ALA A 200 -0.58 4.96 -0.44
C ALA A 200 0.27 6.10 0.17
N VAL A 201 1.53 6.27 -0.26
CA VAL A 201 2.38 7.38 0.17
C VAL A 201 1.78 8.72 -0.29
N GLY A 202 1.32 8.81 -1.54
CA GLY A 202 0.66 9.99 -2.08
C GLY A 202 -0.59 10.36 -1.30
N ILE A 203 -1.48 9.38 -1.09
CA ILE A 203 -2.72 9.53 -0.33
C ILE A 203 -2.43 10.02 1.09
N LEU A 204 -1.51 9.38 1.83
CA LEU A 204 -1.19 9.78 3.20
C LEU A 204 -0.56 11.17 3.27
N ARG A 205 0.26 11.56 2.29
CA ARG A 205 0.87 12.89 2.25
C ARG A 205 -0.13 14.00 1.89
N GLU A 206 -0.96 13.77 0.89
CA GLU A 206 -1.88 14.77 0.34
C GLU A 206 -3.14 14.96 1.19
N ASP A 207 -3.79 13.86 1.58
CA ASP A 207 -5.09 13.91 2.26
C ASP A 207 -4.94 14.17 3.77
N LEU A 208 -3.84 13.74 4.39
CA LEU A 208 -3.65 13.92 5.83
C LEU A 208 -2.81 15.15 6.19
N LYS A 209 -2.08 15.76 5.24
CA LYS A 209 -1.17 16.91 5.47
C LYS A 209 -0.25 16.72 6.70
N ILE A 210 0.15 15.47 6.99
CA ILE A 210 1.02 15.11 8.13
C ILE A 210 2.46 15.02 7.68
#